data_AF-L1KRD4-F1
#
_entry.id   AF-L1KRD4-F1
#
_cell.length_a   1.000
_cell.length_b   1.000
_cell.length_c   1.000
_cell.angle_alpha   90.00
_cell.angle_beta   90.00
_cell.angle_gamma   90.00
#
_symmetry.space_group_name_H-M   'P 1'
#
loop_
_entity.id
_entity.type
_entity.pdbx_description
1 polymer ?
#
loop_
_entity_poly.entity_id
_entity_poly.type
_entity_poly.pdbx_seq_one_letter_code
_entity_poly.pdbx_strand_id
1 'polypeptide(L)'
;MTENTTRRSRSGVRRAAALGAALLGAVAGVLGAQPAQAAGPNGAVNIRGQEPWNTDRMMARVCGTDGDTGYQDWYVDVTTGELRDSSAWRKAPVWHKDDGKWTLRPGWERFEGRCGYPVASSWTYRAAWRPISETRTNCTDSGYSLELAREYATSSSYSHTVGGSTSAGASIGSWFSTSVEASYSYSWAIENSVAITNNDVIEIGPRKTAWIEASPTKRVVRVNPVFKVESYTWNPTGKREDTVDVTSWRGRGYDRVYSYGNYIDGVADELKKDGTPLMTFREKDRPAGTECD
;
A
#
# COMPACT_ATOMS: atom_id res chain seq x y z
N MET A 1 44.00 59.92 39.85
CA MET A 1 44.03 58.76 40.78
C MET A 1 42.88 57.83 40.39
N THR A 2 43.23 56.62 39.95
CA THR A 2 42.55 55.31 40.10
C THR A 2 41.02 55.23 40.32
N GLU A 3 40.26 54.25 39.87
CA GLU A 3 40.28 53.22 38.82
C GLU A 3 38.88 52.54 38.93
N ASN A 4 38.31 52.17 37.78
CA ASN A 4 37.18 51.26 37.51
C ASN A 4 36.52 50.42 38.63
N THR A 5 35.17 50.33 38.59
CA THR A 5 34.45 49.05 38.77
C THR A 5 33.14 48.98 37.94
N THR A 6 32.92 47.81 37.34
CA THR A 6 31.85 47.42 36.40
C THR A 6 30.76 46.57 37.09
N ARG A 7 29.48 46.63 36.65
CA ARG A 7 28.58 45.49 36.25
C ARG A 7 27.06 45.60 36.60
N ARG A 8 26.27 45.34 35.54
CA ARG A 8 25.07 44.45 35.36
C ARG A 8 23.69 44.75 36.01
N SER A 9 22.73 44.99 35.10
CA SER A 9 21.49 44.21 34.80
C SER A 9 20.37 44.07 35.85
N ARG A 10 19.16 44.54 35.51
CA ARG A 10 17.94 43.69 35.32
C ARG A 10 16.71 44.47 34.82
N SER A 11 16.15 43.93 33.73
CA SER A 11 14.75 43.81 33.27
C SER A 11 13.60 44.36 34.14
N GLY A 12 12.65 45.04 33.49
CA GLY A 12 11.28 45.25 33.97
C GLY A 12 10.28 45.38 32.81
N VAL A 13 9.52 44.32 32.55
CA VAL A 13 8.39 44.25 31.62
C VAL A 13 7.18 44.96 32.22
N ARG A 14 6.46 45.76 31.43
CA ARG A 14 5.07 46.16 31.75
C ARG A 14 4.15 45.85 30.57
N ARG A 15 3.16 44.98 30.83
CA ARG A 15 1.98 44.75 30.00
C ARG A 15 0.89 45.74 30.41
N ALA A 16 0.16 46.30 29.44
CA ALA A 16 -1.19 46.85 29.63
C ALA A 16 -2.04 46.51 28.41
N ALA A 17 -3.26 46.05 28.67
CA ALA A 17 -4.24 45.45 27.76
C ALA A 17 -5.04 46.52 26.98
N ALA A 18 -5.30 46.31 25.69
CA ALA A 18 -6.57 45.88 25.06
C ALA A 18 -7.63 46.98 24.85
N LEU A 19 -8.02 47.21 23.58
CA LEU A 19 -9.38 47.29 23.02
C LEU A 19 -9.37 48.03 21.67
N GLY A 20 -9.97 47.44 20.63
CA GLY A 20 -10.20 48.09 19.34
C GLY A 20 -10.71 47.11 18.28
N ALA A 21 -11.96 47.31 17.84
CA ALA A 21 -12.76 46.35 17.07
C ALA A 21 -12.49 46.32 15.54
N ALA A 22 -12.76 45.13 14.99
CA ALA A 22 -13.13 44.70 13.64
C ALA A 22 -13.24 45.72 12.47
N LEU A 23 -12.67 45.37 11.30
CA LEU A 23 -13.38 44.79 10.13
C LEU A 23 -12.51 44.81 8.84
N LEU A 24 -12.58 43.67 8.13
CA LEU A 24 -12.54 43.50 6.66
C LEU A 24 -11.24 43.76 5.87
N GLY A 25 -10.85 42.71 5.12
CA GLY A 25 -10.49 42.87 3.71
C GLY A 25 -9.05 42.56 3.34
N ALA A 26 -8.81 41.29 3.00
CA ALA A 26 -7.90 40.80 1.94
C ALA A 26 -7.21 39.50 2.40
N VAL A 27 -7.89 38.36 2.29
CA VAL A 27 -7.15 37.11 2.06
C VAL A 27 -6.78 37.11 0.58
N ALA A 28 -5.71 37.84 0.27
CA ALA A 28 -5.04 37.70 -1.01
C ALA A 28 -4.62 36.24 -1.12
N GLY A 29 -5.03 35.60 -2.22
CA GLY A 29 -4.74 34.20 -2.52
C GLY A 29 -3.25 33.96 -2.46
N VAL A 30 -2.80 33.30 -1.40
CA VAL A 30 -1.56 32.55 -1.44
C VAL A 30 -1.91 31.28 -2.20
N LEU A 31 -1.80 31.34 -3.54
CA LEU A 31 -1.45 30.18 -4.32
C LEU A 31 -0.03 29.80 -3.88
N GLY A 32 0.04 29.14 -2.73
CA GLY A 32 1.26 28.47 -2.29
C GLY A 32 1.50 27.40 -3.31
N ALA A 33 2.45 27.65 -4.23
CA ALA A 33 3.04 26.60 -5.03
C ALA A 33 3.59 25.57 -4.04
N GLN A 34 2.82 24.52 -3.78
CA GLN A 34 3.29 23.41 -2.99
C GLN A 34 4.55 22.88 -3.69
N PRO A 35 5.62 22.57 -2.95
CA PRO A 35 6.80 21.97 -3.56
C PRO A 35 6.33 20.75 -4.34
N ALA A 36 6.82 20.59 -5.57
CA ALA A 36 6.49 19.46 -6.43
C ALA A 36 6.74 18.17 -5.63
N GLN A 37 5.68 17.63 -5.03
CA GLN A 37 5.75 16.36 -4.35
C GLN A 37 6.11 15.37 -5.44
N ALA A 38 7.16 14.57 -5.22
CA ALA A 38 7.54 13.52 -6.14
C ALA A 38 6.26 12.76 -6.51
N ALA A 39 5.92 12.81 -7.81
CA ALA A 39 4.70 12.23 -8.32
C ALA A 39 4.61 10.79 -7.84
N GLY A 40 3.56 10.47 -7.11
CA GLY A 40 3.28 9.11 -6.68
C GLY A 40 2.90 8.22 -7.87
N PRO A 41 2.49 6.98 -7.60
CA PRO A 41 2.11 6.03 -8.63
C PRO A 41 1.15 6.65 -9.65
N ASN A 42 1.50 6.57 -10.93
CA ASN A 42 0.73 7.17 -12.03
C ASN A 42 0.42 8.68 -11.87
N GLY A 43 1.35 9.47 -11.31
CA GLY A 43 1.17 10.91 -11.16
C GLY A 43 0.34 11.33 -9.95
N ALA A 44 -0.05 10.39 -9.08
CA ALA A 44 -0.94 10.67 -7.96
C ALA A 44 -0.24 11.44 -6.82
N VAL A 45 -1.00 12.28 -6.11
CA VAL A 45 -0.53 13.03 -4.94
C VAL A 45 -0.84 12.26 -3.66
N ASN A 46 0.13 12.15 -2.76
CA ASN A 46 -0.04 11.43 -1.50
C ASN A 46 -0.77 12.30 -0.48
N ILE A 47 -2.03 12.02 -0.19
CA ILE A 47 -2.82 12.80 0.78
C ILE A 47 -2.60 12.41 2.24
N ARG A 48 -1.73 11.42 2.52
CA ARG A 48 -1.41 11.01 3.89
C ARG A 48 -0.81 12.15 4.70
N GLY A 49 -1.45 12.46 5.82
CA GLY A 49 -1.05 13.56 6.71
C GLY A 49 -1.30 14.96 6.13
N GLN A 50 -1.93 15.06 4.95
CA GLN A 50 -2.37 16.34 4.39
C GLN A 50 -3.80 16.69 4.80
N GLU A 51 -4.61 15.69 5.12
CA GLU A 51 -5.93 15.88 5.70
C GLU A 51 -5.87 15.67 7.23
N PRO A 52 -6.73 16.34 8.01
CA PRO A 52 -6.78 16.18 9.47
C PRO A 52 -7.31 14.82 9.94
N TRP A 53 -7.69 13.92 9.02
CA TRP A 53 -8.21 12.58 9.31
C TRP A 53 -7.35 11.47 8.69
N ASN A 54 -7.68 10.22 9.03
CA ASN A 54 -6.93 9.05 8.57
C ASN A 54 -7.24 8.70 7.11
N THR A 55 -6.44 9.21 6.18
CA THR A 55 -6.57 8.93 4.74
C THR A 55 -6.20 7.50 4.35
N ASP A 56 -5.42 6.77 5.15
CA ASP A 56 -5.12 5.35 4.85
C ASP A 56 -6.41 4.53 4.92
N ARG A 57 -7.19 4.69 6.01
CA ARG A 57 -8.50 4.04 6.17
C ARG A 57 -9.53 4.56 5.18
N MET A 58 -9.52 5.86 4.90
CA MET A 58 -10.40 6.46 3.89
C MET A 58 -10.17 5.80 2.53
N MET A 59 -8.92 5.76 2.06
CA MET A 59 -8.55 5.18 0.77
C MET A 59 -8.76 3.67 0.73
N ALA A 60 -8.61 2.96 1.86
CA ALA A 60 -8.96 1.55 1.94
C ALA A 60 -10.47 1.30 1.79
N ARG A 61 -11.34 2.26 2.13
CA ARG A 61 -12.78 2.14 1.92
C ARG A 61 -13.22 2.58 0.51
N VAL A 62 -12.60 3.64 0.00
CA VAL A 62 -12.90 4.19 -1.35
C VAL A 62 -12.33 3.29 -2.45
N CYS A 63 -11.10 2.78 -2.28
CA CYS A 63 -10.37 1.99 -3.27
C CYS A 63 -9.71 0.72 -2.70
N GLY A 64 -10.14 0.21 -1.54
CA GLY A 64 -9.62 -1.05 -0.97
C GLY A 64 -10.58 -2.22 -1.19
N THR A 65 -10.39 -3.29 -0.40
CA THR A 65 -10.83 -4.67 -0.72
C THR A 65 -12.32 -4.89 -0.71
N ASP A 66 -13.04 -3.93 -0.14
CA ASP A 66 -14.48 -3.97 0.01
C ASP A 66 -15.17 -3.12 -1.08
N GLY A 67 -14.40 -2.46 -1.96
CA GLY A 67 -14.88 -1.55 -3.00
C GLY A 67 -14.72 -2.10 -4.42
N ASP A 68 -15.69 -1.78 -5.28
CA ASP A 68 -15.64 -2.03 -6.72
C ASP A 68 -14.48 -1.23 -7.37
N THR A 69 -13.81 -1.81 -8.35
CA THR A 69 -12.85 -1.09 -9.23
C THR A 69 -13.55 -0.06 -10.13
N GLY A 70 -14.89 -0.07 -10.14
CA GLY A 70 -15.76 0.83 -10.87
C GLY A 70 -15.80 2.27 -10.37
N TYR A 71 -16.86 2.95 -10.78
CA TYR A 71 -17.13 4.33 -10.40
C TYR A 71 -17.57 4.40 -8.93
N GLN A 72 -17.01 5.36 -8.20
CA GLN A 72 -17.21 5.58 -6.78
C GLN A 72 -17.86 6.94 -6.56
N ASP A 73 -18.78 7.02 -5.62
CA ASP A 73 -19.46 8.26 -5.19
C ASP A 73 -19.56 8.25 -3.67
N TRP A 74 -18.85 9.20 -3.05
CA TRP A 74 -18.64 9.26 -1.62
C TRP A 74 -18.86 10.66 -1.08
N TYR A 75 -19.22 10.72 0.19
CA TYR A 75 -19.27 11.91 1.01
C TYR A 75 -18.28 11.79 2.15
N VAL A 76 -17.59 12.89 2.45
CA VAL A 76 -16.67 13.00 3.57
C VAL A 76 -17.01 14.21 4.43
N ASP A 77 -17.08 14.01 5.75
CA ASP A 77 -17.03 15.11 6.71
C ASP A 77 -15.57 15.54 6.88
N VAL A 78 -15.25 16.79 6.53
CA VAL A 78 -13.85 17.26 6.52
C VAL A 78 -13.30 17.65 7.89
N THR A 79 -14.10 17.54 8.93
CA THR A 79 -13.60 17.72 10.30
C THR A 79 -13.21 16.37 10.89
N THR A 80 -14.02 15.34 10.64
CA THR A 80 -13.91 14.03 11.30
C THR A 80 -13.32 12.95 10.40
N GLY A 81 -13.41 13.11 9.08
CA GLY A 81 -13.11 12.07 8.10
C GLY A 81 -14.20 10.99 8.00
N GLU A 82 -15.40 11.23 8.53
CA GLU A 82 -16.52 10.30 8.40
C GLU A 82 -16.87 10.11 6.92
N LEU A 83 -16.85 8.87 6.45
CA LEU A 83 -17.21 8.51 5.08
C LEU A 83 -18.62 7.91 4.99
N ARG A 84 -19.38 8.38 4.00
CA ARG A 84 -20.67 7.78 3.59
C ARG A 84 -20.72 7.57 2.09
N ASP A 85 -21.34 6.48 1.67
CA ASP A 85 -21.54 6.17 0.25
C ASP A 85 -22.72 6.95 -0.35
N SER A 86 -22.99 6.71 -1.63
CA SER A 86 -24.10 7.31 -2.40
C SER A 86 -25.47 7.15 -1.75
N SER A 87 -25.69 6.18 -0.86
CA SER A 87 -26.96 5.99 -0.15
C SER A 87 -27.29 7.14 0.81
N ALA A 88 -26.32 8.01 1.13
CA ALA A 88 -26.50 9.22 1.94
C ALA A 88 -27.11 10.40 1.16
N TRP A 89 -27.31 10.26 -0.16
CA TRP A 89 -27.96 11.27 -0.98
C TRP A 89 -29.29 11.75 -0.36
N ARG A 90 -29.41 13.08 -0.19
CA ARG A 90 -30.60 13.73 0.38
C ARG A 90 -31.00 13.25 1.79
N LYS A 91 -30.04 12.75 2.56
CA LYS A 91 -30.24 12.33 3.95
C LYS A 91 -29.37 13.15 4.90
N ALA A 92 -29.90 13.44 6.08
CA ALA A 92 -29.12 13.99 7.18
C ALA A 92 -28.04 12.98 7.65
N PRO A 93 -26.89 13.44 8.14
CA PRO A 93 -26.48 14.83 8.29
C PRO A 93 -25.87 15.44 7.00
N VAL A 94 -25.55 14.63 5.99
CA VAL A 94 -24.84 15.05 4.76
C VAL A 94 -25.58 16.15 4.01
N TRP A 95 -26.89 16.01 3.89
CA TRP A 95 -27.75 16.94 3.18
C TRP A 95 -28.72 17.66 4.12
N HIS A 96 -29.13 18.85 3.72
CA HIS A 96 -30.20 19.61 4.34
C HIS A 96 -31.06 20.27 3.27
N LYS A 97 -32.21 20.83 3.67
CA LYS A 97 -33.05 21.62 2.77
C LYS A 97 -32.72 23.10 2.93
N ASP A 98 -32.43 23.74 1.81
CA ASP A 98 -32.31 25.17 1.63
C ASP A 98 -33.42 25.61 0.66
N ASP A 99 -34.32 26.47 1.11
CA ASP A 99 -35.56 26.85 0.41
C ASP A 99 -36.31 25.67 -0.25
N GLY A 100 -36.49 24.59 0.53
CA GLY A 100 -37.18 23.37 0.08
C GLY A 100 -36.38 22.47 -0.88
N LYS A 101 -35.21 22.90 -1.37
CA LYS A 101 -34.31 22.14 -2.24
C LYS A 101 -33.19 21.50 -1.43
N TRP A 102 -32.73 20.33 -1.86
CA TRP A 102 -31.62 19.66 -1.19
C TRP A 102 -30.28 20.29 -1.55
N THR A 103 -29.51 20.63 -0.51
CA THR A 103 -28.18 21.21 -0.59
C THR A 103 -27.24 20.50 0.39
N LEU A 104 -25.98 20.36 0.00
CA LEU A 104 -24.96 19.74 0.83
C LEU A 104 -24.76 20.58 2.09
N ARG A 105 -24.67 19.94 3.26
CA ARG A 105 -24.46 20.64 4.52
C ARG A 105 -23.01 21.15 4.58
N PRO A 106 -22.75 22.36 5.11
CA PRO A 106 -21.39 22.82 5.38
C PRO A 106 -20.59 21.81 6.19
N GLY A 107 -19.33 21.60 5.81
CA GLY A 107 -18.44 20.60 6.41
C GLY A 107 -18.54 19.21 5.79
N TRP A 108 -19.58 18.93 4.99
CA TRP A 108 -19.61 17.76 4.12
C TRP A 108 -19.15 18.13 2.72
N GLU A 109 -18.35 17.25 2.12
CA GLU A 109 -17.87 17.34 0.75
C GLU A 109 -18.23 16.03 0.04
N ARG A 110 -18.58 16.10 -1.24
CA ARG A 110 -18.85 14.94 -2.10
C ARG A 110 -17.72 14.79 -3.11
N PHE A 111 -17.29 13.57 -3.37
CA PHE A 111 -16.32 13.29 -4.41
C PHE A 111 -16.66 12.02 -5.16
N GLU A 112 -16.43 12.08 -6.46
CA GLU A 112 -16.77 11.03 -7.41
C GLU A 112 -15.59 10.74 -8.32
N GLY A 113 -15.49 9.51 -8.80
CA GLY A 113 -14.37 9.12 -9.64
C GLY A 113 -14.16 7.63 -9.72
N ARG A 114 -12.92 7.22 -10.00
CA ARG A 114 -12.57 5.82 -10.25
C ARG A 114 -11.30 5.42 -9.54
N CYS A 115 -11.23 4.15 -9.15
CA CYS A 115 -10.04 3.57 -8.57
C CYS A 115 -9.16 2.94 -9.66
N GLY A 116 -7.88 3.26 -9.63
CA GLY A 116 -6.82 2.63 -10.40
C GLY A 116 -5.81 1.97 -9.48
N TYR A 117 -5.17 0.92 -9.96
CA TYR A 117 -4.29 0.07 -9.16
C TYR A 117 -2.87 0.01 -9.77
N PRO A 118 -2.20 1.17 -9.99
CA PRO A 118 -0.89 1.16 -10.61
C PRO A 118 0.17 0.49 -9.71
N VAL A 119 1.12 -0.17 -10.36
CA VAL A 119 2.34 -0.65 -9.70
C VAL A 119 3.11 0.55 -9.15
N ALA A 120 3.42 0.50 -7.86
CA ALA A 120 4.17 1.53 -7.16
C ALA A 120 5.65 1.14 -6.98
N SER A 121 5.92 -0.14 -6.73
CA SER A 121 7.28 -0.66 -6.61
C SER A 121 7.32 -2.17 -6.80
N SER A 122 8.49 -2.73 -7.11
CA SER A 122 8.73 -4.16 -7.12
C SER A 122 10.16 -4.45 -6.66
N TRP A 123 10.32 -5.54 -5.91
CA TRP A 123 11.63 -6.02 -5.46
C TRP A 123 11.63 -7.54 -5.38
N THR A 124 12.81 -8.12 -5.26
CA THR A 124 12.98 -9.56 -5.10
C THR A 124 13.70 -9.87 -3.79
N TYR A 125 13.45 -11.05 -3.25
CA TYR A 125 14.15 -11.57 -2.09
C TYR A 125 14.26 -13.09 -2.18
N ARG A 126 15.28 -13.64 -1.53
CA ARG A 126 15.47 -15.08 -1.45
C ARG A 126 14.67 -15.63 -0.26
N ALA A 127 13.77 -16.59 -0.49
CA ALA A 127 13.00 -17.22 0.57
C ALA A 127 13.86 -18.17 1.41
N ALA A 128 13.33 -18.62 2.55
CA ALA A 128 13.98 -19.63 3.38
C ALA A 128 14.24 -20.92 2.59
N TRP A 129 15.33 -21.61 2.94
CA TRP A 129 15.62 -22.93 2.42
C TRP A 129 14.55 -23.92 2.88
N ARG A 130 14.05 -24.75 1.96
CA ARG A 130 13.13 -25.84 2.26
C ARG A 130 13.56 -27.15 1.59
N PRO A 131 13.35 -28.31 2.22
CA PRO A 131 13.51 -29.60 1.55
C PRO A 131 12.61 -29.68 0.33
N ILE A 132 13.14 -30.20 -0.77
CA ILE A 132 12.40 -30.42 -2.02
C ILE A 132 12.58 -31.83 -2.58
N SER A 133 13.32 -32.68 -1.88
CA SER A 133 13.43 -34.11 -2.19
C SER A 133 13.00 -34.92 -0.98
N GLU A 134 12.81 -36.22 -1.20
CA GLU A 134 12.84 -37.18 -0.12
C GLU A 134 14.20 -37.15 0.61
N THR A 135 14.19 -37.62 1.85
CA THR A 135 15.38 -37.79 2.67
C THR A 135 15.85 -39.24 2.58
N ARG A 136 17.14 -39.47 2.34
CA ARG A 136 17.71 -40.81 2.19
C ARG A 136 18.83 -41.04 3.18
N THR A 137 18.83 -42.22 3.80
CA THR A 137 19.83 -42.62 4.78
C THR A 137 20.66 -43.76 4.21
N ASN A 138 21.98 -43.60 4.24
CA ASN A 138 22.95 -44.64 3.95
C ASN A 138 23.42 -45.28 5.27
N CYS A 139 22.94 -46.49 5.55
CA CYS A 139 23.36 -47.25 6.73
C CYS A 139 24.56 -48.16 6.50
N THR A 140 25.18 -48.10 5.32
CA THR A 140 26.37 -48.87 5.01
C THR A 140 27.65 -48.14 5.44
N ASP A 141 28.75 -48.87 5.49
CA ASP A 141 30.07 -48.34 5.82
C ASP A 141 30.79 -47.76 4.58
N SER A 142 30.14 -47.69 3.42
CA SER A 142 30.65 -47.08 2.18
C SER A 142 29.70 -46.01 1.65
N GLY A 143 30.21 -44.97 0.98
CA GLY A 143 29.36 -44.01 0.28
C GLY A 143 28.70 -44.60 -0.97
N TYR A 144 27.55 -44.08 -1.39
CA TYR A 144 26.95 -44.40 -2.69
C TYR A 144 26.25 -43.18 -3.30
N SER A 145 26.12 -43.20 -4.62
CA SER A 145 25.36 -42.18 -5.37
C SER A 145 23.93 -42.64 -5.59
N LEU A 146 22.97 -41.73 -5.40
CA LEU A 146 21.55 -42.01 -5.61
C LEU A 146 20.89 -40.88 -6.36
N GLU A 147 20.00 -41.25 -7.28
CA GLU A 147 19.13 -40.32 -7.96
C GLU A 147 17.92 -39.98 -7.07
N LEU A 148 17.74 -38.69 -6.77
CA LEU A 148 16.63 -38.16 -6.00
C LEU A 148 15.73 -37.28 -6.86
N ALA A 149 14.43 -37.56 -6.80
CA ALA A 149 13.43 -36.67 -7.36
C ALA A 149 13.33 -35.38 -6.54
N ARG A 150 13.38 -34.25 -7.23
CA ARG A 150 13.10 -32.91 -6.71
C ARG A 150 11.71 -32.51 -7.13
N GLU A 151 10.86 -32.15 -6.18
CA GLU A 151 9.51 -31.67 -6.43
C GLU A 151 9.33 -30.25 -5.87
N TYR A 152 8.90 -29.33 -6.74
CA TYR A 152 8.63 -27.96 -6.34
C TYR A 152 7.40 -27.42 -7.08
N ALA A 153 6.43 -26.88 -6.34
CA ALA A 153 5.35 -26.07 -6.88
C ALA A 153 5.53 -24.60 -6.48
N THR A 154 5.32 -23.69 -7.44
CA THR A 154 5.27 -22.26 -7.15
C THR A 154 4.11 -21.91 -6.23
N SER A 155 4.26 -20.80 -5.51
CA SER A 155 3.26 -20.28 -4.59
C SER A 155 3.08 -18.79 -4.79
N SER A 156 1.83 -18.33 -4.76
CA SER A 156 1.48 -16.92 -4.69
C SER A 156 0.73 -16.59 -3.40
N SER A 157 0.84 -15.34 -2.96
CA SER A 157 0.06 -14.80 -1.85
C SER A 157 -0.20 -13.31 -2.06
N TYR A 158 -1.26 -12.82 -1.42
CA TYR A 158 -1.66 -11.41 -1.48
C TYR A 158 -1.91 -10.89 -0.08
N SER A 159 -1.51 -9.64 0.14
CA SER A 159 -1.78 -8.93 1.39
C SER A 159 -2.19 -7.49 1.14
N HIS A 160 -3.10 -6.98 1.94
CA HIS A 160 -3.54 -5.59 1.93
C HIS A 160 -3.14 -4.95 3.26
N THR A 161 -2.43 -3.83 3.20
CA THR A 161 -1.99 -3.10 4.38
C THR A 161 -2.64 -1.71 4.43
N VAL A 162 -3.21 -1.39 5.59
CA VAL A 162 -3.87 -0.12 5.89
C VAL A 162 -3.31 0.44 7.19
N GLY A 163 -2.53 1.52 7.11
CA GLY A 163 -1.98 2.20 8.29
C GLY A 163 -1.09 1.31 9.17
N GLY A 164 -0.51 0.25 8.62
CA GLY A 164 0.32 -0.73 9.33
C GLY A 164 -0.40 -2.01 9.78
N SER A 165 -1.72 -2.09 9.61
CA SER A 165 -2.49 -3.33 9.80
C SER A 165 -2.58 -4.09 8.48
N THR A 166 -2.19 -5.36 8.48
CA THR A 166 -2.14 -6.21 7.28
C THR A 166 -3.18 -7.33 7.35
N SER A 167 -3.95 -7.50 6.27
CA SER A 167 -4.85 -8.63 6.04
C SER A 167 -4.38 -9.44 4.83
N ALA A 168 -4.67 -10.74 4.80
CA ALA A 168 -4.37 -11.63 3.67
C ALA A 168 -5.68 -12.16 3.08
N GLY A 169 -5.76 -12.32 1.75
CA GLY A 169 -6.98 -12.82 1.11
C GLY A 169 -6.85 -13.08 -0.39
N ALA A 170 -7.49 -14.15 -0.87
CA ALA A 170 -7.49 -14.52 -2.29
C ALA A 170 -8.32 -13.57 -3.18
N SER A 171 -9.32 -12.88 -2.62
CA SER A 171 -10.13 -11.88 -3.33
C SER A 171 -9.33 -10.67 -3.83
N ILE A 172 -8.13 -10.45 -3.28
CA ILE A 172 -7.19 -9.40 -3.70
C ILE A 172 -6.52 -9.75 -5.05
N GLY A 173 -6.44 -11.04 -5.39
CA GLY A 173 -5.72 -11.51 -6.58
C GLY A 173 -6.30 -11.02 -7.90
N SER A 174 -7.61 -10.81 -7.98
CA SER A 174 -8.30 -10.30 -9.18
C SER A 174 -7.87 -8.88 -9.56
N TRP A 175 -7.28 -8.13 -8.64
CA TRP A 175 -6.77 -6.80 -8.94
C TRP A 175 -5.38 -6.85 -9.55
N PHE A 176 -4.59 -7.86 -9.22
CA PHE A 176 -3.28 -8.07 -9.83
C PHE A 176 -3.40 -8.58 -11.26
N SER A 177 -4.41 -9.41 -11.55
CA SER A 177 -4.64 -9.89 -12.91
C SER A 177 -4.90 -8.75 -13.89
N THR A 178 -5.66 -7.72 -13.51
CA THR A 178 -5.94 -6.63 -14.45
C THR A 178 -4.84 -5.55 -14.50
N SER A 179 -4.13 -5.32 -13.39
CA SER A 179 -3.22 -4.16 -13.26
C SER A 179 -1.73 -4.48 -13.42
N VAL A 180 -1.31 -5.73 -13.15
CA VAL A 180 0.10 -6.13 -13.08
C VAL A 180 0.51 -7.04 -14.24
N GLU A 181 -0.46 -7.69 -14.89
CA GLU A 181 -0.27 -8.64 -15.99
C GLU A 181 0.53 -8.03 -17.16
N ALA A 182 0.33 -6.76 -17.51
CA ALA A 182 1.05 -6.12 -18.61
C ALA A 182 2.55 -5.91 -18.36
N SER A 183 2.99 -5.79 -17.11
CA SER A 183 4.39 -5.45 -16.78
C SER A 183 5.24 -6.64 -16.33
N TYR A 184 4.63 -7.69 -15.78
CA TYR A 184 5.38 -8.79 -15.13
C TYR A 184 4.94 -10.21 -15.51
N SER A 185 3.95 -10.37 -16.42
CA SER A 185 3.32 -11.66 -16.79
C SER A 185 4.29 -12.81 -17.06
N TYR A 186 5.47 -12.55 -17.64
CA TYR A 186 6.42 -13.60 -18.02
C TYR A 186 7.53 -13.89 -16.99
N SER A 187 7.59 -13.12 -15.89
CA SER A 187 8.70 -13.20 -14.92
C SER A 187 8.25 -13.51 -13.50
N TRP A 188 6.96 -13.76 -13.30
CA TRP A 188 6.37 -13.81 -11.97
C TRP A 188 5.16 -14.75 -11.91
N ALA A 189 5.25 -15.80 -11.08
CA ALA A 189 4.28 -16.88 -10.98
C ALA A 189 3.02 -16.52 -10.16
N ILE A 190 2.44 -15.35 -10.42
CA ILE A 190 1.30 -14.82 -9.64
C ILE A 190 -0.02 -15.53 -9.99
N GLU A 191 -0.20 -15.90 -11.26
CA GLU A 191 -1.40 -16.58 -11.77
C GLU A 191 -1.19 -18.07 -12.10
N ASN A 192 0.00 -18.44 -12.58
CA ASN A 192 0.28 -19.80 -13.02
C ASN A 192 1.11 -20.56 -11.98
N SER A 193 0.56 -21.66 -11.48
CA SER A 193 1.33 -22.63 -10.72
C SER A 193 2.23 -23.41 -11.69
N VAL A 194 3.55 -23.36 -11.45
CA VAL A 194 4.53 -24.16 -12.17
C VAL A 194 5.03 -25.23 -11.21
N ALA A 195 4.86 -26.49 -11.59
CA ALA A 195 5.45 -27.62 -10.92
C ALA A 195 6.69 -28.08 -11.69
N ILE A 196 7.80 -28.27 -10.99
CA ILE A 196 9.00 -28.89 -11.54
C ILE A 196 9.21 -30.22 -10.83
N THR A 197 9.39 -31.27 -11.64
CA THR A 197 9.94 -32.56 -11.20
C THR A 197 11.22 -32.82 -11.97
N ASN A 198 12.35 -32.86 -11.28
CA ASN A 198 13.65 -33.19 -11.88
C ASN A 198 14.41 -34.15 -10.99
N ASN A 199 15.18 -35.04 -11.57
CA ASN A 199 16.06 -35.92 -10.82
C ASN A 199 17.48 -35.34 -10.74
N ASP A 200 18.11 -35.43 -9.56
CA ASP A 200 19.54 -35.13 -9.37
C ASP A 200 20.22 -36.34 -8.73
N VAL A 201 21.44 -36.62 -9.17
CA VAL A 201 22.30 -37.60 -8.49
C VAL A 201 23.02 -36.89 -7.34
N ILE A 202 22.85 -37.41 -6.12
CA ILE A 202 23.57 -36.95 -4.92
C ILE A 202 24.49 -38.04 -4.38
N GLU A 203 25.56 -37.65 -3.69
CA GLU A 203 26.51 -38.58 -3.07
C GLU A 203 26.27 -38.68 -1.57
N ILE A 204 25.79 -39.84 -1.12
CA ILE A 204 25.49 -40.06 0.29
C ILE A 204 26.66 -40.80 0.94
N GLY A 205 27.42 -40.09 1.78
CA GLY A 205 28.50 -40.68 2.57
C GLY A 205 28.04 -41.82 3.49
N PRO A 206 28.97 -42.65 3.99
CA PRO A 206 28.65 -43.74 4.91
C PRO A 206 28.02 -43.21 6.20
N ARG A 207 27.00 -43.91 6.71
CA ARG A 207 26.26 -43.53 7.93
C ARG A 207 25.78 -42.08 7.93
N LYS A 208 25.30 -41.62 6.77
CA LYS A 208 24.70 -40.28 6.61
C LYS A 208 23.27 -40.32 6.10
N THR A 209 22.52 -39.30 6.48
CA THR A 209 21.22 -38.96 5.94
C THR A 209 21.34 -37.69 5.12
N ALA A 210 20.93 -37.71 3.84
CA ALA A 210 21.04 -36.59 2.91
C ALA A 210 19.71 -36.24 2.25
N TRP A 211 19.57 -34.97 1.85
CA TRP A 211 18.42 -34.41 1.14
C TRP A 211 18.82 -33.16 0.34
N ILE A 212 17.97 -32.77 -0.61
CA ILE A 212 18.13 -31.55 -1.39
C ILE A 212 17.20 -30.48 -0.85
N GLU A 213 17.75 -29.28 -0.67
CA GLU A 213 16.97 -28.08 -0.36
C GLU A 213 17.00 -27.10 -1.51
N ALA A 214 15.91 -26.34 -1.65
CA ALA A 214 15.85 -25.18 -2.52
C ALA A 214 15.45 -23.93 -1.76
N SER A 215 15.95 -22.81 -2.28
CA SER A 215 15.62 -21.47 -1.83
C SER A 215 15.17 -20.67 -3.07
N PRO A 216 13.85 -20.49 -3.24
CA PRO A 216 13.32 -19.77 -4.39
C PRO A 216 13.52 -18.25 -4.24
N THR A 217 13.74 -17.59 -5.36
CA THR A 217 13.67 -16.12 -5.42
C THR A 217 12.21 -15.73 -5.56
N LYS A 218 11.70 -14.98 -4.59
CA LYS A 218 10.37 -14.41 -4.60
C LYS A 218 10.43 -12.99 -5.12
N ARG A 219 9.43 -12.60 -5.90
CA ARG A 219 9.17 -11.21 -6.29
C ARG A 219 7.96 -10.70 -5.54
N VAL A 220 8.09 -9.48 -5.02
CA VAL A 220 6.98 -8.71 -4.49
C VAL A 220 6.66 -7.61 -5.49
N VAL A 221 5.37 -7.46 -5.79
CA VAL A 221 4.85 -6.31 -6.54
C VAL A 221 3.90 -5.58 -5.63
N ARG A 222 4.21 -4.31 -5.36
CA ARG A 222 3.38 -3.42 -4.59
C ARG A 222 2.54 -2.56 -5.51
N VAL A 223 1.25 -2.56 -5.23
CA VAL A 223 0.26 -1.68 -5.83
C VAL A 223 -0.22 -0.69 -4.77
N ASN A 224 -0.34 0.58 -5.15
CA ASN A 224 -0.99 1.59 -4.31
C ASN A 224 -2.29 2.02 -5.02
N PRO A 225 -3.46 1.78 -4.41
CA PRO A 225 -4.71 2.27 -4.97
C PRO A 225 -4.69 3.79 -5.11
N VAL A 226 -4.98 4.25 -6.33
CA VAL A 226 -5.09 5.65 -6.72
C VAL A 226 -6.55 5.94 -7.02
N PHE A 227 -7.11 6.95 -6.37
CA PHE A 227 -8.41 7.50 -6.72
C PHE A 227 -8.24 8.65 -7.71
N LYS A 228 -8.82 8.51 -8.91
CA LYS A 228 -8.91 9.59 -9.89
C LYS A 228 -10.26 10.29 -9.72
N VAL A 229 -10.21 11.53 -9.25
CA VAL A 229 -11.33 12.45 -9.11
C VAL A 229 -11.87 12.80 -10.50
N GLU A 230 -13.16 12.60 -10.69
CA GLU A 230 -13.91 13.09 -11.86
C GLU A 230 -14.76 14.31 -11.48
N SER A 231 -15.30 14.34 -10.25
CA SER A 231 -16.04 15.47 -9.69
C SER A 231 -15.79 15.60 -8.19
N TYR A 232 -15.74 16.83 -7.70
CA TYR A 232 -15.59 17.17 -6.29
C TYR A 232 -16.47 18.37 -5.97
N THR A 233 -17.40 18.22 -5.04
CA THR A 233 -18.43 19.19 -4.71
C THR A 233 -18.40 19.55 -3.23
N TRP A 234 -18.47 20.84 -2.90
CA TRP A 234 -18.74 21.28 -1.54
C TRP A 234 -19.67 22.49 -1.50
N ASN A 235 -20.20 22.77 -0.30
CA ASN A 235 -21.01 23.96 -0.07
C ASN A 235 -20.55 24.67 1.21
N PRO A 236 -19.93 25.86 1.11
CA PRO A 236 -19.32 26.53 2.26
C PRO A 236 -20.34 27.14 3.22
N THR A 237 -21.51 27.56 2.74
CA THR A 237 -22.49 28.33 3.52
C THR A 237 -23.77 27.54 3.84
N GLY A 238 -24.03 26.48 3.09
CA GLY A 238 -25.27 25.70 3.09
C GLY A 238 -26.30 26.23 2.09
N LYS A 239 -26.04 27.36 1.44
CA LYS A 239 -26.95 27.94 0.45
C LYS A 239 -26.69 27.35 -0.92
N ARG A 240 -27.75 27.00 -1.64
CA ARG A 240 -27.63 26.29 -2.92
C ARG A 240 -26.74 27.01 -3.93
N GLU A 241 -26.86 28.33 -4.02
CA GLU A 241 -26.09 29.19 -4.92
C GLU A 241 -24.57 29.17 -4.68
N ASP A 242 -24.14 28.81 -3.47
CA ASP A 242 -22.73 28.80 -3.08
C ASP A 242 -22.06 27.43 -3.32
N THR A 243 -22.75 26.50 -3.98
CA THR A 243 -22.19 25.19 -4.31
C THR A 243 -20.99 25.35 -5.24
N VAL A 244 -19.88 24.74 -4.88
CA VAL A 244 -18.65 24.71 -5.66
C VAL A 244 -18.44 23.31 -6.21
N ASP A 245 -18.24 23.22 -7.52
CA ASP A 245 -17.94 21.99 -8.24
C ASP A 245 -16.60 22.13 -8.97
N VAL A 246 -15.71 21.17 -8.78
CA VAL A 246 -14.39 21.13 -9.44
C VAL A 246 -14.04 19.70 -9.84
N THR A 247 -13.00 19.54 -10.65
CA THR A 247 -12.51 18.23 -11.13
C THR A 247 -11.17 17.84 -10.49
N SER A 248 -10.78 18.50 -9.40
CA SER A 248 -9.55 18.22 -8.66
C SER A 248 -9.85 17.98 -7.19
N TRP A 249 -8.97 17.27 -6.49
CA TRP A 249 -9.12 16.99 -5.07
C TRP A 249 -9.23 18.30 -4.28
N ARG A 250 -10.43 18.61 -3.78
CA ARG A 250 -10.72 19.81 -2.98
C ARG A 250 -10.26 21.12 -3.64
N GLY A 251 -10.22 21.17 -4.97
CA GLY A 251 -9.76 22.35 -5.72
C GLY A 251 -8.23 22.58 -5.74
N ARG A 252 -7.42 21.61 -5.30
CA ARG A 252 -5.96 21.78 -5.14
C ARG A 252 -5.13 21.52 -6.41
N GLY A 253 -5.77 21.39 -7.57
CA GLY A 253 -5.09 21.32 -8.87
C GLY A 253 -4.53 19.95 -9.26
N TYR A 254 -4.75 18.91 -8.45
CA TYR A 254 -4.46 17.51 -8.80
C TYR A 254 -5.74 16.67 -8.76
N ASP A 255 -5.92 15.79 -9.75
CA ASP A 255 -7.09 14.93 -9.92
C ASP A 255 -6.84 13.48 -9.48
N ARG A 256 -5.62 13.14 -9.07
CA ARG A 256 -5.24 11.79 -8.63
C ARG A 256 -4.69 11.82 -7.23
N VAL A 257 -5.28 11.01 -6.35
CA VAL A 257 -4.85 10.92 -4.95
C VAL A 257 -4.62 9.48 -4.52
N TYR A 258 -3.67 9.29 -3.63
CA TYR A 258 -3.46 8.02 -2.96
C TYR A 258 -3.03 8.27 -1.52
N SER A 259 -3.07 7.22 -0.70
CA SER A 259 -2.50 7.26 0.64
C SER A 259 -1.39 6.23 0.72
N TYR A 260 -0.17 6.67 1.04
CA TYR A 260 1.01 5.78 1.06
C TYR A 260 0.85 4.58 2.01
N GLY A 261 0.08 4.71 3.10
CA GLY A 261 -0.19 3.62 4.03
C GLY A 261 -1.31 2.68 3.61
N ASN A 262 -1.90 2.87 2.43
CA ASN A 262 -2.85 1.95 1.81
C ASN A 262 -2.18 1.32 0.58
N TYR A 263 -1.74 0.08 0.71
CA TYR A 263 -1.08 -0.64 -0.38
C TYR A 263 -1.39 -2.14 -0.33
N ILE A 264 -1.18 -2.77 -1.47
CA ILE A 264 -1.42 -4.19 -1.66
C ILE A 264 -0.13 -4.80 -2.19
N ASP A 265 0.34 -5.85 -1.53
CA ASP A 265 1.52 -6.60 -1.95
C ASP A 265 1.08 -7.97 -2.47
N GLY A 266 1.40 -8.25 -3.73
CA GLY A 266 1.39 -9.59 -4.29
C GLY A 266 2.79 -10.17 -4.17
N VAL A 267 2.90 -11.42 -3.74
CA VAL A 267 4.16 -12.16 -3.61
C VAL A 267 4.05 -13.45 -4.39
N ALA A 268 5.00 -13.75 -5.26
CA ALA A 268 5.08 -15.05 -5.92
C ALA A 268 6.52 -15.38 -6.34
N ASP A 269 6.75 -16.60 -6.82
CA ASP A 269 8.03 -17.02 -7.36
C ASP A 269 8.42 -16.21 -8.60
N GLU A 270 9.67 -15.77 -8.65
CA GLU A 270 10.26 -15.22 -9.86
C GLU A 270 10.54 -16.35 -10.85
N LEU A 271 10.28 -16.11 -12.12
CA LEU A 271 10.46 -17.08 -13.20
C LEU A 271 11.67 -16.73 -14.05
N LYS A 272 12.37 -17.76 -14.52
CA LYS A 272 13.35 -17.67 -15.59
C LYS A 272 12.65 -17.48 -16.94
N LYS A 273 13.44 -17.20 -17.98
CA LYS A 273 12.94 -17.06 -19.37
C LYS A 273 12.23 -18.31 -19.90
N ASP A 274 12.56 -19.49 -19.37
CA ASP A 274 11.94 -20.77 -19.73
C ASP A 274 10.65 -21.06 -18.94
N GLY A 275 10.19 -20.14 -18.09
CA GLY A 275 9.00 -20.29 -17.25
C GLY A 275 9.22 -21.08 -15.97
N THR A 276 10.43 -21.61 -15.72
CA THR A 276 10.73 -22.32 -14.47
C THR A 276 11.04 -21.35 -13.32
N PRO A 277 10.63 -21.65 -12.08
CA PRO A 277 11.03 -20.84 -10.93
C PRO A 277 12.56 -20.65 -10.80
N LEU A 278 12.96 -19.41 -10.52
CA LEU A 278 14.34 -19.02 -10.24
C LEU A 278 14.72 -19.45 -8.82
N MET A 279 15.52 -20.51 -8.71
CA MET A 279 15.87 -21.14 -7.43
C MET A 279 17.38 -21.36 -7.30
N THR A 280 17.86 -21.33 -6.05
CA THR A 280 19.18 -21.86 -5.69
C THR A 280 18.99 -23.21 -4.99
N PHE A 281 19.82 -24.18 -5.31
CA PHE A 281 19.79 -25.52 -4.72
C PHE A 281 21.02 -25.75 -3.84
N ARG A 282 20.88 -26.61 -2.84
CA ARG A 282 22.00 -27.15 -2.08
C ARG A 282 21.70 -28.56 -1.62
N GLU A 283 22.74 -29.37 -1.55
CA GLU A 283 22.72 -30.63 -0.85
C GLU A 283 22.93 -30.40 0.65
N LYS A 284 22.22 -31.17 1.46
CA LYS A 284 22.37 -31.21 2.91
C LYS A 284 22.55 -32.64 3.34
N ASP A 285 23.42 -32.82 4.33
CA ASP A 285 23.60 -34.09 5.00
C ASP A 285 23.67 -33.91 6.52
N ARG A 286 23.46 -35.02 7.23
CA ARG A 286 23.69 -35.17 8.66
C ARG A 286 24.10 -36.61 8.98
N PRO A 287 24.70 -36.89 10.15
CA PRO A 287 24.89 -38.26 10.62
C PRO A 287 23.55 -39.00 10.72
N ALA A 288 23.56 -40.28 10.36
CA ALA A 288 22.38 -41.14 10.28
C ALA A 288 21.76 -41.54 11.63
N GLY A 289 22.24 -40.99 12.75
CA GLY A 289 21.62 -41.14 14.07
C GLY A 289 21.23 -42.58 14.42
N THR A 290 20.03 -42.73 14.97
CA THR A 290 19.43 -44.05 15.30
C THR A 290 18.73 -44.69 14.12
N GLU A 291 18.72 -44.04 12.96
CA GLU A 291 18.06 -44.55 11.74
C GLU A 291 18.79 -45.76 11.13
N CYS A 292 19.98 -46.09 11.62
CA CYS A 292 20.81 -47.21 11.18
C CYS A 292 21.15 -48.22 12.29
N ASP A 293 20.53 -48.07 13.47
CA ASP A 293 20.69 -48.98 14.61
C ASP A 293 19.74 -50.19 14.53
#